data_AF-A0A953Q9G5-F1
#
_entry.id   AF-A0A953Q9G5-F1
#
_cell.length_a   1.000
_cell.length_b   1.000
_cell.length_c   1.000
_cell.angle_alpha   90.00
_cell.angle_beta   90.00
_cell.angle_gamma   90.00
#
_symmetry.space_group_name_H-M   'P 1'
#
loop_
_entity.id
_entity.type
_entity.pdbx_description
1 polymer ?
#
loop_
_entity_poly.entity_id
_entity_poly.type
_entity_poly.pdbx_seq_one_letter_code
_entity_poly.pdbx_strand_id
1 'polypeptide(L)'
;MSQAFLQGSQSRARWMRLDTAQLLKRFFFCERSLLLSQAAWIPAIAPLEAKAGLARFIWQSAETAHALRERVFELRFPSRLLEEEGADQALIEFFGAVKDSPSAPAFLLSVGKVLLPALRDSYRDYLTASDSIADGPTHRFLSLALSEKEEQIRGFERWADAELSRNPELREAALAWTQTVAHRLAEVGGVGVGPSPSVPVVGALVGSKAYSIPDRPARDPRFWPCRFYWPDVVDPNYPYGEGMLLQLRSAISHLNEVWAIEAGGVMLSAFADMLPWEWIHNAARWTYDESRHCRMGYERFLAWGLDPAEIPLGTYIYDSASGEDPIYRLGMLYFFETKNIRYKLTRAQLFHAYGDGLSEHDMDFDWADETIHAGYGKHWLKELLAVRGEDPSAYEQVRERCGKLVSDYVGTATADEVADIKRVAGALIEKAARRA
;
A
#
# COMPACT_ATOMS: atom_id res chain seq x y z
N MET A 1 46.93 5.54 -45.59
CA MET A 1 46.70 6.83 -44.90
C MET A 1 45.97 6.54 -43.61
N SER A 2 46.55 6.82 -42.44
CA SER A 2 45.77 6.79 -41.20
C SER A 2 44.78 7.96 -41.25
N GLN A 3 43.49 7.67 -41.30
CA GLN A 3 42.48 8.73 -41.13
C GLN A 3 42.63 9.32 -39.72
N ALA A 4 42.89 10.62 -39.65
CA ALA A 4 42.88 11.36 -38.40
C ALA A 4 41.42 11.68 -38.03
N PHE A 5 41.02 11.36 -36.80
CA PHE A 5 39.68 11.63 -36.27
C PHE A 5 39.76 12.62 -35.10
N LEU A 6 38.73 13.45 -34.96
CA LEU A 6 38.54 14.28 -33.75
C LEU A 6 38.07 13.38 -32.61
N GLN A 7 38.76 13.43 -31.46
CA GLN A 7 38.42 12.64 -30.28
C GLN A 7 37.55 13.45 -29.30
N GLY A 8 36.61 12.78 -28.63
CA GLY A 8 35.77 13.35 -27.59
C GLY A 8 35.84 12.52 -26.31
N SER A 9 36.85 12.75 -25.47
CA SER A 9 36.97 12.13 -24.15
C SER A 9 36.37 13.04 -23.07
N GLN A 10 35.08 12.82 -22.76
CA GLN A 10 34.40 13.54 -21.68
C GLN A 10 33.86 12.56 -20.64
N SER A 11 33.98 12.89 -19.36
CA SER A 11 33.55 12.04 -18.24
C SER A 11 32.06 11.71 -18.26
N ARG A 12 31.23 12.59 -18.84
CA ARG A 12 29.78 12.36 -19.01
C ARG A 12 29.46 11.15 -19.89
N ALA A 13 30.34 10.77 -20.81
CA ALA A 13 30.16 9.57 -21.65
C ALA A 13 30.54 8.27 -20.91
N ARG A 14 30.16 8.15 -19.63
CA ARG A 14 30.53 7.03 -18.74
C ARG A 14 29.83 5.73 -19.12
N TRP A 15 28.54 5.80 -19.45
CA TRP A 15 27.68 4.66 -19.73
C TRP A 15 27.02 4.81 -21.09
N MET A 16 26.96 3.70 -21.83
CA MET A 16 26.19 3.62 -23.07
C MET A 16 24.74 3.27 -22.74
N ARG A 17 23.85 3.42 -23.73
CA ARG A 17 22.40 3.16 -23.54
C ARG A 17 22.09 1.79 -22.91
N LEU A 18 22.87 0.75 -23.23
CA LEU A 18 22.65 -0.61 -22.73
C LEU A 18 23.09 -0.76 -21.28
N ASP A 19 24.19 -0.10 -20.89
CA ASP A 19 24.64 -0.05 -19.50
C ASP A 19 23.58 0.66 -18.64
N THR A 20 23.08 1.81 -19.12
CA THR A 20 21.97 2.53 -18.49
C THR A 20 20.74 1.64 -18.34
N ALA A 21 20.30 0.98 -19.42
CA ALA A 21 19.12 0.11 -19.37
C ALA A 21 19.26 -1.02 -18.34
N GLN A 22 20.45 -1.62 -18.20
CA GLN A 22 20.70 -2.64 -17.18
C GLN A 22 20.59 -2.07 -15.76
N LEU A 23 21.12 -0.87 -15.51
CA LEU A 23 21.02 -0.21 -14.20
C LEU A 23 19.57 0.14 -13.84
N LEU A 24 18.81 0.72 -14.79
CA LEU A 24 17.41 1.07 -14.57
C LEU A 24 16.54 -0.17 -14.36
N LYS A 25 16.84 -1.26 -15.07
CA LYS A 25 16.20 -2.55 -14.86
C LYS A 25 16.44 -3.09 -13.45
N ARG A 26 17.67 -3.02 -12.93
CA ARG A 26 17.98 -3.40 -11.54
C ARG A 26 17.12 -2.58 -10.55
N PHE A 27 17.09 -1.27 -10.74
CA PHE A 27 16.29 -0.38 -9.88
C PHE A 27 14.79 -0.72 -9.95
N PHE A 28 14.27 -1.01 -11.13
CA PHE A 28 12.88 -1.41 -11.33
C PHE A 28 12.55 -2.67 -10.51
N PHE A 29 13.37 -3.72 -10.60
CA PHE A 29 13.12 -4.94 -9.85
C PHE A 29 13.29 -4.78 -8.34
N CYS A 30 14.25 -3.96 -7.89
CA CYS A 30 14.39 -3.64 -6.47
C CYS A 30 13.15 -2.89 -5.94
N GLU A 31 12.65 -1.89 -6.69
CA GLU A 31 11.42 -1.17 -6.31
C GLU A 31 10.21 -2.11 -6.30
N ARG A 32 10.02 -2.93 -7.35
CA ARG A 32 8.95 -3.94 -7.41
C ARG A 32 9.03 -4.87 -6.19
N SER A 33 10.18 -5.46 -5.92
CA SER A 33 10.32 -6.44 -4.85
C SER A 33 10.05 -5.82 -3.46
N LEU A 34 10.57 -4.61 -3.23
CA LEU A 34 10.36 -3.90 -1.97
C LEU A 34 8.92 -3.41 -1.77
N LEU A 35 8.27 -2.87 -2.81
CA LEU A 35 6.89 -2.40 -2.69
C LEU A 35 5.93 -3.56 -2.41
N LEU A 36 6.16 -4.74 -3.00
CA LEU A 36 5.35 -5.94 -2.74
C LEU A 36 5.49 -6.39 -1.28
N SER A 37 6.71 -6.34 -0.74
CA SER A 37 6.98 -6.64 0.66
C SER A 37 6.30 -5.63 1.59
N GLN A 38 6.37 -4.33 1.27
CA GLN A 38 5.69 -3.29 2.04
C GLN A 38 4.17 -3.46 2.04
N ALA A 39 3.57 -3.75 0.88
CA ALA A 39 2.14 -3.98 0.75
C ALA A 39 1.65 -5.14 1.64
N ALA A 40 2.40 -6.24 1.68
CA ALA A 40 2.09 -7.41 2.51
C ALA A 40 2.03 -7.10 4.02
N TRP A 41 2.82 -6.13 4.50
CA TRP A 41 2.90 -5.78 5.92
C TRP A 41 1.81 -4.81 6.38
N ILE A 42 1.11 -4.10 5.49
CA ILE A 42 0.03 -3.16 5.85
C ILE A 42 -0.96 -3.72 6.88
N PRO A 43 -1.55 -4.93 6.73
CA PRO A 43 -2.47 -5.48 7.72
C PRO A 43 -1.81 -5.77 9.08
N ALA A 44 -0.50 -6.02 9.14
CA ALA A 44 0.21 -6.38 10.36
C ALA A 44 0.71 -5.17 11.18
N ILE A 45 0.72 -3.97 10.60
CA ILE A 45 1.12 -2.73 11.28
C ILE A 45 -0.09 -2.11 11.96
N ALA A 46 -0.04 -1.85 13.28
CA ALA A 46 -1.19 -1.34 14.02
C ALA A 46 -1.50 0.16 13.77
N PRO A 47 -0.54 1.10 13.84
CA PRO A 47 -0.84 2.53 13.79
C PRO A 47 -1.48 2.97 12.48
N LEU A 48 -2.57 3.74 12.55
CA LEU A 48 -3.35 4.13 11.37
C LEU A 48 -2.52 4.97 10.38
N GLU A 49 -1.73 5.91 10.88
CA GLU A 49 -0.88 6.77 10.06
C GLU A 49 0.26 5.98 9.41
N ALA A 50 0.71 4.88 10.03
CA ALA A 50 1.70 4.00 9.43
C ALA A 50 1.08 3.18 8.28
N LYS A 51 -0.16 2.66 8.44
CA LYS A 51 -0.90 2.01 7.35
C LYS A 51 -1.11 2.97 6.16
N ALA A 52 -1.61 4.17 6.43
CA ALA A 52 -1.85 5.17 5.39
C ALA A 52 -0.55 5.66 4.75
N GLY A 53 0.52 5.81 5.53
CA GLY A 53 1.83 6.16 5.02
C GLY A 53 2.43 5.07 4.14
N LEU A 54 2.33 3.80 4.54
CA LEU A 54 2.77 2.65 3.73
C LEU A 54 2.02 2.61 2.40
N ALA A 55 0.69 2.80 2.41
CA ALA A 55 -0.13 2.85 1.20
C ALA A 55 0.35 3.94 0.21
N ARG A 56 0.70 5.13 0.72
CA ARG A 56 1.31 6.17 -0.12
C ARG A 56 2.69 5.79 -0.64
N PHE A 57 3.53 5.20 0.21
CA PHE A 57 4.92 4.85 -0.15
C PHE A 57 4.99 3.73 -1.18
N ILE A 58 4.08 2.75 -1.13
CA ILE A 58 3.98 1.73 -2.19
C ILE A 58 3.54 2.34 -3.52
N TRP A 59 2.63 3.33 -3.51
CA TRP A 59 2.22 4.03 -4.72
C TRP A 59 3.37 4.85 -5.32
N GLN A 60 4.08 5.65 -4.52
CA GLN A 60 5.27 6.38 -4.98
C GLN A 60 6.35 5.45 -5.57
N SER A 61 6.56 4.30 -4.92
CA SER A 61 7.51 3.29 -5.41
C SER A 61 7.03 2.63 -6.71
N ALA A 62 5.72 2.43 -6.87
CA ALA A 62 5.12 1.94 -8.11
C ALA A 62 5.23 2.97 -9.25
N GLU A 63 5.04 4.27 -8.99
CA GLU A 63 5.28 5.35 -9.97
C GLU A 63 6.75 5.38 -10.42
N THR A 64 7.68 5.28 -9.47
CA THR A 64 9.12 5.22 -9.75
C THR A 64 9.47 3.99 -10.59
N ALA A 65 8.98 2.82 -10.19
CA ALA A 65 9.17 1.58 -10.93
C ALA A 65 8.56 1.64 -12.35
N HIS A 66 7.39 2.24 -12.51
CA HIS A 66 6.77 2.43 -13.82
C HIS A 66 7.64 3.31 -14.72
N ALA A 67 8.12 4.46 -14.22
CA ALA A 67 9.00 5.34 -14.97
C ALA A 67 10.34 4.67 -15.34
N LEU A 68 10.93 3.87 -14.44
CA LEU A 68 12.11 3.07 -14.71
C LEU A 68 11.85 2.05 -15.84
N ARG A 69 10.72 1.34 -15.76
CA ARG A 69 10.33 0.32 -16.74
C ARG A 69 10.14 0.93 -18.13
N GLU A 70 9.36 2.00 -18.24
CA GLU A 70 9.13 2.70 -19.51
C GLU A 70 10.46 3.21 -20.09
N ARG A 71 11.33 3.75 -19.24
CA ARG A 71 12.63 4.25 -19.69
C ARG A 71 13.52 3.14 -20.25
N VAL A 72 13.50 1.94 -19.69
CA VAL A 72 14.23 0.80 -20.24
C VAL A 72 13.75 0.45 -21.67
N PHE A 73 12.45 0.55 -21.95
CA PHE A 73 11.92 0.34 -23.30
C PHE A 73 12.34 1.44 -24.28
N GLU A 74 12.29 2.72 -23.86
CA GLU A 74 12.72 3.85 -24.68
C GLU A 74 14.19 3.73 -25.11
N LEU A 75 15.04 3.15 -24.25
CA LEU A 75 16.44 2.88 -24.52
C LEU A 75 16.67 1.72 -25.50
N ARG A 76 15.60 1.13 -26.05
CA ARG A 76 15.60 0.00 -26.99
C ARG A 76 16.32 -1.22 -26.41
N PHE A 77 16.11 -1.48 -25.13
CA PHE A 77 16.52 -2.72 -24.52
C PHE A 77 15.60 -3.85 -25.00
N PRO A 78 16.11 -5.05 -25.32
CA PRO A 78 15.26 -6.13 -25.83
C PRO A 78 14.17 -6.48 -24.80
N SER A 79 12.89 -6.36 -25.19
CA SER A 79 11.74 -6.59 -24.30
C SER A 79 11.76 -7.97 -23.64
N ARG A 80 12.15 -9.01 -24.38
CA ARG A 80 12.34 -10.38 -23.86
C ARG A 80 13.31 -10.48 -22.69
N LEU A 81 14.24 -9.53 -22.55
CA LEU A 81 15.24 -9.51 -21.48
C LEU A 81 14.76 -8.69 -20.28
N LEU A 82 13.64 -7.97 -20.37
CA LEU A 82 13.13 -7.21 -19.23
C LEU A 82 12.44 -8.12 -18.21
N GLU A 83 11.86 -9.22 -18.64
CA GLU A 83 11.16 -10.18 -17.78
C GLU A 83 12.10 -11.08 -16.96
N GLU A 84 13.39 -11.12 -17.33
CA GLU A 84 14.39 -11.95 -16.65
C GLU A 84 15.23 -11.11 -15.68
N GLU A 85 15.29 -11.48 -14.40
CA GLU A 85 16.12 -10.79 -13.40
C GLU A 85 17.62 -10.88 -13.71
N GLY A 86 18.05 -12.01 -14.30
CA GLY A 86 19.42 -12.23 -14.75
C GLY A 86 20.43 -12.15 -13.61
N ALA A 87 21.50 -11.38 -13.79
CA ALA A 87 22.57 -11.24 -12.79
C ALA A 87 22.12 -10.57 -11.47
N ASP A 88 20.94 -9.94 -11.47
CA ASP A 88 20.38 -9.25 -10.30
C ASP A 88 19.48 -10.15 -9.43
N GLN A 89 19.25 -11.41 -9.83
CA GLN A 89 18.30 -12.32 -9.18
C GLN A 89 18.51 -12.43 -7.66
N ALA A 90 19.75 -12.70 -7.21
CA ALA A 90 20.04 -12.84 -5.78
C ALA A 90 19.74 -11.56 -4.97
N LEU A 91 19.94 -10.37 -5.57
CA LEU A 91 19.60 -9.09 -4.95
C LEU A 91 18.07 -8.91 -4.87
N ILE A 92 17.36 -9.27 -5.93
CA ILE A 92 15.91 -9.06 -6.05
C ILE A 92 15.14 -10.00 -5.12
N GLU A 93 15.54 -11.28 -5.06
CA GLU A 93 15.02 -12.24 -4.09
C GLU A 93 15.30 -11.79 -2.65
N PHE A 94 16.49 -11.24 -2.38
CA PHE A 94 16.80 -10.67 -1.06
C PHE A 94 15.90 -9.47 -0.70
N PHE A 95 15.63 -8.57 -1.64
CA PHE A 95 14.69 -7.47 -1.43
C PHE A 95 13.28 -7.98 -1.07
N GLY A 96 12.88 -9.13 -1.63
CA GLY A 96 11.59 -9.77 -1.36
C GLY A 96 11.56 -10.49 -0.01
N ALA A 97 12.71 -11.01 0.44
CA ALA A 97 12.83 -11.75 1.69
C ALA A 97 12.52 -10.90 2.94
N VAL A 98 12.54 -9.56 2.85
CA VAL A 98 12.15 -8.68 3.97
C VAL A 98 10.68 -8.85 4.36
N LYS A 99 9.84 -9.36 3.45
CA LYS A 99 8.47 -9.79 3.72
C LYS A 99 8.39 -10.83 4.85
N ASP A 100 9.42 -11.66 5.01
CA ASP A 100 9.52 -12.70 6.05
C ASP A 100 10.18 -12.20 7.35
N SER A 101 10.14 -10.88 7.61
CA SER A 101 10.66 -10.32 8.86
C SER A 101 9.93 -10.89 10.09
N PRO A 102 10.62 -11.15 11.21
CA PRO A 102 10.03 -11.84 12.35
C PRO A 102 9.01 -10.99 13.14
N SER A 103 9.06 -9.67 13.01
CA SER A 103 8.18 -8.73 13.74
C SER A 103 8.06 -7.39 13.01
N ALA A 104 7.04 -6.59 13.37
CA ALA A 104 6.83 -5.26 12.80
C ALA A 104 8.03 -4.31 13.00
N PRO A 105 8.65 -4.19 14.20
CA PRO A 105 9.88 -3.40 14.37
C PRO A 105 11.03 -3.90 13.49
N ALA A 106 11.20 -5.21 13.35
CA ALA A 106 12.25 -5.81 12.54
C ALA A 106 12.06 -5.49 11.05
N PHE A 107 10.83 -5.56 10.56
CA PHE A 107 10.46 -5.13 9.21
C PHE A 107 10.74 -3.63 9.00
N LEU A 108 10.19 -2.77 9.85
CA LEU A 108 10.29 -1.31 9.71
C LEU A 108 11.74 -0.82 9.76
N LEU A 109 12.55 -1.35 10.69
CA LEU A 109 13.97 -1.01 10.78
C LEU A 109 14.74 -1.49 9.55
N SER A 110 14.53 -2.73 9.10
CA SER A 110 15.24 -3.27 7.93
C SER A 110 14.93 -2.49 6.66
N VAL A 111 13.68 -2.11 6.43
CA VAL A 111 13.30 -1.28 5.28
C VAL A 111 13.86 0.14 5.42
N GLY A 112 13.67 0.78 6.58
CA GLY A 112 14.05 2.18 6.80
C GLY A 112 15.55 2.44 6.92
N LYS A 113 16.33 1.50 7.48
CA LYS A 113 17.77 1.66 7.76
C LYS A 113 18.67 0.96 6.75
N VAL A 114 18.15 0.04 5.93
CA VAL A 114 18.96 -0.75 4.99
C VAL A 114 18.47 -0.60 3.55
N LEU A 115 17.24 -1.04 3.25
CA LEU A 115 16.79 -1.19 1.86
C LEU A 115 16.47 0.16 1.18
N LEU A 116 15.72 1.04 1.85
CA LEU A 116 15.44 2.38 1.31
C LEU A 116 16.71 3.25 1.18
N PRO A 117 17.63 3.28 2.17
CA PRO A 117 18.92 3.93 1.99
C PRO A 117 19.74 3.38 0.81
N ALA A 118 19.74 2.08 0.59
CA ALA A 118 20.45 1.48 -0.55
C ALA A 118 19.90 1.97 -1.90
N LEU A 119 18.57 2.07 -2.05
CA LEU A 119 17.94 2.66 -3.23
C LEU A 119 18.27 4.15 -3.37
N ARG A 120 18.09 4.93 -2.29
CA ARG A 120 18.39 6.37 -2.24
C ARG A 120 19.83 6.65 -2.70
N ASP A 121 20.79 5.95 -2.14
CA ASP A 121 22.20 6.17 -2.43
C ASP A 121 22.55 5.74 -3.86
N SER A 122 21.94 4.67 -4.36
CA SER A 122 22.08 4.26 -5.77
C SER A 122 21.50 5.29 -6.74
N TYR A 123 20.39 5.93 -6.39
CA TYR A 123 19.79 7.01 -7.19
C TYR A 123 20.66 8.26 -7.20
N ARG A 124 21.21 8.64 -6.04
CA ARG A 124 22.16 9.74 -5.92
C ARG A 124 23.43 9.49 -6.74
N ASP A 125 23.97 8.28 -6.65
CA ASP A 125 25.17 7.87 -7.39
C ASP A 125 24.91 7.88 -8.90
N TYR A 126 23.74 7.39 -9.34
CA TYR A 126 23.32 7.45 -10.73
C TYR A 126 23.30 8.90 -11.22
N LEU A 127 22.51 9.77 -10.56
CA LEU A 127 22.36 11.18 -10.91
C LEU A 127 23.69 11.96 -10.95
N THR A 128 24.66 11.55 -10.14
CA THR A 128 26.00 12.16 -10.09
C THR A 128 26.88 11.70 -11.24
N ALA A 129 26.77 10.44 -11.64
CA ALA A 129 27.68 9.79 -12.57
C ALA A 129 27.17 9.72 -14.02
N SER A 130 25.85 9.81 -14.24
CA SER A 130 25.22 9.73 -15.56
C SER A 130 25.22 11.07 -16.30
N ASP A 131 25.00 11.01 -17.61
CA ASP A 131 24.93 12.19 -18.46
C ASP A 131 23.54 12.85 -18.41
N SER A 132 23.45 14.02 -17.79
CA SER A 132 22.19 14.78 -17.68
C SER A 132 21.66 15.30 -19.02
N ILE A 133 22.48 15.33 -20.07
CA ILE A 133 22.04 15.78 -21.40
C ILE A 133 21.51 14.58 -22.20
N ALA A 134 22.30 13.51 -22.35
CA ALA A 134 21.87 12.34 -23.14
C ALA A 134 20.77 11.53 -22.43
N ASP A 135 20.79 11.51 -21.10
CA ASP A 135 19.82 10.78 -20.28
C ASP A 135 18.98 11.70 -19.38
N GLY A 136 18.76 12.94 -19.83
CA GLY A 136 17.90 13.91 -19.16
C GLY A 136 16.52 13.40 -18.72
N PRO A 137 15.81 12.54 -19.49
CA PRO A 137 14.55 11.95 -19.05
C PRO A 137 14.65 11.18 -17.73
N THR A 138 15.71 10.37 -17.54
CA THR A 138 15.95 9.64 -16.30
C THR A 138 16.24 10.58 -15.14
N HIS A 139 17.06 11.62 -15.37
CA HIS A 139 17.37 12.60 -14.32
C HIS A 139 16.11 13.28 -13.77
N ARG A 140 15.10 13.56 -14.61
CA ARG A 140 13.85 14.20 -14.19
C ARG A 140 13.12 13.37 -13.14
N PHE A 141 12.75 12.12 -13.46
CA PHE A 141 11.94 11.32 -12.54
C PHE A 141 12.77 10.77 -11.37
N LEU A 142 14.05 10.47 -11.59
CA LEU A 142 14.90 9.90 -10.53
C LEU A 142 15.27 10.95 -9.46
N SER A 143 15.28 12.24 -9.81
CA SER A 143 15.41 13.32 -8.82
C SER A 143 14.20 13.42 -7.90
N LEU A 144 12.99 13.23 -8.43
CA LEU A 144 11.77 13.15 -7.63
C LEU A 144 11.82 11.89 -6.74
N ALA A 145 12.12 10.73 -7.33
CA ALA A 145 12.23 9.48 -6.59
C ALA A 145 13.25 9.58 -5.45
N LEU A 146 14.41 10.22 -5.67
CA LEU A 146 15.40 10.47 -4.62
C LEU A 146 14.81 11.25 -3.43
N SER A 147 14.09 12.34 -3.70
CA SER A 147 13.41 13.14 -2.67
C SER A 147 12.35 12.32 -1.92
N GLU A 148 11.60 11.48 -2.64
CA GLU A 148 10.59 10.61 -2.04
C GLU A 148 11.23 9.52 -1.19
N LYS A 149 12.37 8.92 -1.59
CA LYS A 149 13.09 7.95 -0.75
C LYS A 149 13.54 8.58 0.58
N GLU A 150 13.97 9.84 0.59
CA GLU A 150 14.30 10.55 1.83
C GLU A 150 13.08 10.74 2.74
N GLU A 151 11.92 11.04 2.16
CA GLU A 151 10.66 11.09 2.90
C GLU A 151 10.28 9.72 3.47
N GLN A 152 10.38 8.67 2.65
CA GLN A 152 10.10 7.30 3.01
C GLN A 152 10.96 6.85 4.19
N ILE A 153 12.28 7.07 4.12
CA ILE A 153 13.21 6.75 5.21
C ILE A 153 12.76 7.43 6.51
N ARG A 154 12.48 8.74 6.49
CA ARG A 154 12.00 9.45 7.68
C ARG A 154 10.69 8.88 8.23
N GLY A 155 9.78 8.44 7.35
CA GLY A 155 8.54 7.79 7.75
C GLY A 155 8.80 6.47 8.48
N PHE A 156 9.57 5.58 7.86
CA PHE A 156 9.94 4.29 8.44
C PHE A 156 10.71 4.42 9.75
N GLU A 157 11.63 5.38 9.87
CA GLU A 157 12.34 5.66 11.12
C GLU A 157 11.38 6.02 12.25
N ARG A 158 10.45 6.94 12.01
CA ARG A 158 9.44 7.32 13.02
C ARG A 158 8.55 6.15 13.41
N TRP A 159 8.13 5.33 12.45
CA TRP A 159 7.27 4.17 12.73
C TRP A 159 8.02 3.08 13.50
N ALA A 160 9.27 2.82 13.14
CA ALA A 160 10.13 1.89 13.87
C ALA A 160 10.34 2.34 15.32
N ASP A 161 10.65 3.62 15.54
CA ASP A 161 10.85 4.17 16.89
C ASP A 161 9.56 4.08 17.72
N ALA A 162 8.40 4.37 17.12
CA ALA A 162 7.11 4.25 17.78
C ALA A 162 6.80 2.79 18.17
N GLU A 163 7.00 1.84 17.25
CA GLU A 163 6.79 0.41 17.51
C GLU A 163 7.74 -0.14 18.59
N LEU A 164 9.01 0.27 18.57
CA LEU A 164 10.00 -0.10 19.59
C LEU A 164 9.76 0.56 20.95
N SER A 165 9.12 1.72 20.97
CA SER A 165 8.72 2.38 22.23
C SER A 165 7.54 1.65 22.87
N ARG A 166 6.64 1.10 22.07
CA ARG A 166 5.48 0.32 22.52
C ARG A 166 5.82 -1.12 22.88
N ASN A 167 6.82 -1.70 22.21
CA ASN A 167 7.26 -3.09 22.39
C ASN A 167 8.78 -3.12 22.68
N PRO A 168 9.25 -2.59 23.82
CA PRO A 168 10.67 -2.46 24.11
C PRO A 168 11.42 -3.81 24.15
N GLU A 169 10.72 -4.89 24.48
CA GLU A 169 11.24 -6.27 24.50
C GLU A 169 11.63 -6.78 23.10
N LEU A 170 11.06 -6.22 22.03
CA LEU A 170 11.40 -6.60 20.65
C LEU A 170 12.66 -5.90 20.13
N ARG A 171 13.22 -4.93 20.87
CA ARG A 171 14.31 -4.06 20.37
C ARG A 171 15.57 -4.82 19.99
N GLU A 172 16.06 -5.69 20.87
CA GLU A 172 17.31 -6.42 20.62
C GLU A 172 17.17 -7.34 19.40
N ALA A 173 16.09 -8.13 19.35
CA ALA A 173 15.81 -9.02 18.23
C ALA A 173 15.63 -8.26 16.90
N ALA A 174 14.95 -7.12 16.91
CA ALA A 174 14.75 -6.30 15.73
C ALA A 174 16.07 -5.70 15.21
N LEU A 175 16.95 -5.21 16.10
CA LEU A 175 18.26 -4.69 15.73
C LEU A 175 19.17 -5.79 15.17
N ALA A 176 19.19 -6.97 15.79
CA ALA A 176 19.96 -8.12 15.31
C ALA A 176 19.48 -8.59 13.92
N TRP A 177 18.17 -8.59 13.70
CA TRP A 177 17.58 -8.86 12.39
C TRP A 177 18.02 -7.83 11.34
N THR A 178 17.94 -6.53 11.67
CA THR A 178 18.36 -5.46 10.76
C THR A 178 19.85 -5.53 10.41
N GLN A 179 20.72 -5.92 11.35
CA GLN A 179 22.13 -6.19 11.08
C GLN A 179 22.30 -7.38 10.13
N THR A 180 21.52 -8.45 10.30
CA THR A 180 21.52 -9.61 9.40
C THR A 180 21.10 -9.21 7.98
N VAL A 181 20.07 -8.37 7.84
CA VAL A 181 19.64 -7.80 6.55
C VAL A 181 20.76 -6.95 5.94
N ALA A 182 21.42 -6.09 6.73
CA ALA A 182 22.53 -5.25 6.26
C ALA A 182 23.72 -6.08 5.77
N HIS A 183 24.10 -7.14 6.49
CA HIS A 183 25.15 -8.06 6.06
C HIS A 183 24.77 -8.78 4.77
N ARG A 184 23.55 -9.31 4.64
CA ARG A 184 23.12 -9.96 3.41
C ARG A 184 23.12 -9.02 2.21
N LEU A 185 22.70 -7.75 2.39
CA LEU A 185 22.78 -6.75 1.31
C LEU A 185 24.21 -6.57 0.81
N ALA A 186 25.19 -6.53 1.73
CA ALA A 186 26.60 -6.44 1.37
C ALA A 186 27.11 -7.70 0.67
N GLU A 187 26.69 -8.89 1.10
CA GLU A 187 27.05 -10.18 0.48
C GLU A 187 26.57 -10.28 -0.98
N VAL A 188 25.36 -9.79 -1.28
CA VAL A 188 24.82 -9.76 -2.66
C VAL A 188 25.35 -8.60 -3.51
N GLY A 189 26.26 -7.78 -2.97
CA GLY A 189 26.94 -6.70 -3.69
C GLY A 189 26.27 -5.32 -3.62
N GLY A 190 25.16 -5.19 -2.89
CA GLY A 190 24.37 -3.97 -2.84
C GLY A 190 23.56 -3.69 -4.12
N VAL A 191 22.81 -2.60 -4.13
CA VAL A 191 22.07 -2.15 -5.33
C VAL A 191 23.04 -1.49 -6.31
N GLY A 192 23.58 -0.33 -5.92
CA GLY A 192 24.68 0.39 -6.56
C GLY A 192 24.50 0.71 -8.04
N VAL A 193 25.52 1.34 -8.62
CA VAL A 193 25.64 1.60 -10.07
C VAL A 193 26.80 0.82 -10.71
N GLY A 194 27.38 -0.13 -9.98
CA GLY A 194 28.40 -1.05 -10.45
C GLY A 194 27.81 -2.30 -11.11
N PRO A 195 28.64 -3.14 -11.75
CA PRO A 195 28.21 -4.45 -12.22
C PRO A 195 27.78 -5.33 -11.05
N SER A 196 26.71 -6.11 -11.23
CA SER A 196 26.26 -7.06 -10.20
C SER A 196 27.25 -8.22 -10.09
N PRO A 197 27.72 -8.56 -8.89
CA PRO A 197 28.45 -9.80 -8.71
C PRO A 197 27.50 -10.97 -8.97
N SER A 198 27.93 -11.95 -9.76
CA SER A 198 27.17 -13.20 -9.94
C SER A 198 27.31 -14.05 -8.68
N VAL A 199 26.51 -13.74 -7.66
CA VAL A 199 26.44 -14.49 -6.41
C VAL A 199 25.29 -15.50 -6.51
N PRO A 200 25.50 -16.77 -6.10
CA PRO A 200 24.40 -17.73 -6.05
C PRO A 200 23.29 -17.25 -5.11
N VAL A 201 22.05 -17.60 -5.45
CA VAL A 201 20.90 -17.42 -4.55
C VAL A 201 21.21 -18.08 -3.21
N VAL A 202 21.17 -17.29 -2.15
CA VAL A 202 21.39 -17.76 -0.79
C VAL A 202 20.02 -17.90 -0.13
N GLY A 203 19.78 -19.04 0.53
CA GLY A 203 18.51 -19.33 1.19
C GLY A 203 18.08 -18.31 2.24
N ALA A 204 16.90 -18.56 2.82
CA ALA A 204 16.24 -17.68 3.80
C ALA A 204 17.19 -17.15 4.89
N LEU A 205 16.96 -15.91 5.31
CA LEU A 205 17.72 -15.30 6.40
C LEU A 205 17.49 -16.07 7.70
N VAL A 206 18.55 -16.22 8.50
CA VAL A 206 18.43 -16.83 9.83
C VAL A 206 17.46 -16.00 10.67
N GLY A 207 16.41 -16.62 11.19
CA GLY A 207 15.35 -15.95 11.94
C GLY A 207 14.17 -15.46 11.10
N SER A 208 14.16 -15.73 9.78
CA SER A 208 12.99 -15.50 8.91
C SER A 208 11.75 -16.19 9.47
N LYS A 209 10.63 -15.49 9.43
CA LYS A 209 9.30 -16.04 9.66
C LYS A 209 8.51 -15.95 8.36
N ALA A 210 8.27 -17.09 7.73
CA ALA A 210 7.52 -17.15 6.47
C ALA A 210 6.21 -16.36 6.58
N TYR A 211 6.00 -15.45 5.64
CA TYR A 211 4.80 -14.63 5.61
C TYR A 211 3.55 -15.47 5.38
N SER A 212 2.51 -15.14 6.14
CA SER A 212 1.14 -15.55 5.90
C SER A 212 0.23 -14.32 6.00
N ILE A 213 -0.82 -14.28 5.19
CA ILE A 213 -1.85 -13.23 5.31
C ILE A 213 -2.40 -13.27 6.75
N PRO A 214 -2.40 -12.16 7.50
CA PRO A 214 -2.95 -12.15 8.86
C PRO A 214 -4.44 -12.50 8.84
N ASP A 215 -4.87 -13.44 9.67
CA ASP A 215 -6.30 -13.75 9.85
C ASP A 215 -7.08 -12.55 10.40
N ARG A 216 -6.42 -11.77 11.27
CA ARG A 216 -6.93 -10.52 11.81
C ARG A 216 -5.95 -9.39 11.55
N PRO A 217 -6.43 -8.21 11.16
CA PRO A 217 -5.57 -7.07 10.96
C PRO A 217 -5.22 -6.45 12.32
N ALA A 218 -3.99 -5.96 12.44
CA ALA A 218 -3.58 -5.17 13.60
C ALA A 218 -4.32 -3.83 13.59
N ARG A 219 -4.97 -3.48 14.71
CA ARG A 219 -5.71 -2.24 14.90
C ARG A 219 -4.93 -1.29 15.80
N ASP A 220 -5.03 0.00 15.52
CA ASP A 220 -4.44 1.04 16.33
C ASP A 220 -5.17 1.12 17.69
N PRO A 221 -4.50 0.86 18.83
CA PRO A 221 -5.17 0.83 20.12
C PRO A 221 -5.54 2.21 20.66
N ARG A 222 -5.20 3.29 19.94
CA ARG A 222 -5.76 4.61 20.25
C ARG A 222 -7.26 4.67 19.97
N PHE A 223 -7.78 3.79 19.12
CA PHE A 223 -9.19 3.77 18.74
C PHE A 223 -10.00 2.78 19.57
N TRP A 224 -11.33 2.97 19.63
CA TRP A 224 -12.22 2.01 20.26
C TRP A 224 -12.26 0.70 19.45
N PRO A 225 -11.81 -0.43 20.01
CA PRO A 225 -11.78 -1.69 19.28
C PRO A 225 -13.19 -2.28 19.14
N CYS A 226 -13.57 -2.65 17.91
CA CYS A 226 -14.83 -3.32 17.65
C CYS A 226 -14.75 -4.22 16.41
N ARG A 227 -15.70 -5.13 16.25
CA ARG A 227 -15.91 -5.84 14.97
C ARG A 227 -16.72 -4.99 14.01
N PHE A 228 -17.86 -4.48 14.48
CA PHE A 228 -18.81 -3.68 13.72
C PHE A 228 -18.70 -2.22 14.12
N TYR A 229 -18.37 -1.34 13.17
CA TYR A 229 -17.99 0.05 13.46
C TYR A 229 -19.18 1.03 13.56
N TRP A 230 -20.41 0.58 13.30
CA TRP A 230 -21.61 1.41 13.48
C TRP A 230 -22.86 0.55 13.68
N PRO A 231 -23.91 1.03 14.38
CA PRO A 231 -25.10 0.23 14.66
C PRO A 231 -25.86 -0.24 13.41
N ASP A 232 -25.92 0.56 12.34
CA ASP A 232 -26.62 0.19 11.09
C ASP A 232 -26.00 -1.00 10.35
N VAL A 233 -24.79 -1.42 10.73
CA VAL A 233 -24.14 -2.63 10.21
C VAL A 233 -24.83 -3.88 10.73
N VAL A 234 -25.31 -3.87 11.98
CA VAL A 234 -25.84 -5.04 12.70
C VAL A 234 -27.31 -4.94 13.07
N ASP A 235 -27.88 -3.74 13.04
CA ASP A 235 -29.31 -3.49 13.25
C ASP A 235 -29.89 -2.77 12.02
N PRO A 236 -30.63 -3.48 11.15
CA PRO A 236 -31.21 -2.90 9.94
C PRO A 236 -32.29 -1.84 10.22
N ASN A 237 -32.78 -1.73 11.46
CA ASN A 237 -33.73 -0.69 11.84
C ASN A 237 -33.04 0.58 12.36
N TYR A 238 -31.72 0.57 12.52
CA TYR A 238 -30.98 1.76 12.93
C TYR A 238 -30.84 2.72 11.74
N PRO A 239 -31.31 3.98 11.84
CA PRO A 239 -31.30 4.90 10.72
C PRO A 239 -29.89 5.36 10.37
N TYR A 240 -29.64 5.56 9.07
CA TYR A 240 -28.40 6.23 8.61
C TYR A 240 -28.34 7.69 9.10
N GLY A 241 -29.51 8.33 9.18
CA GLY A 241 -29.70 9.69 9.70
C GLY A 241 -29.50 10.80 8.66
N GLU A 242 -29.82 12.02 9.09
CA GLU A 242 -29.68 13.28 8.34
C GLU A 242 -28.89 14.31 9.19
N GLY A 243 -28.50 15.44 8.59
CA GLY A 243 -27.75 16.49 9.28
C GLY A 243 -26.49 15.97 9.98
N MET A 244 -26.37 16.25 11.28
CA MET A 244 -25.23 15.81 12.10
C MET A 244 -25.04 14.29 12.14
N LEU A 245 -26.12 13.50 12.10
CA LEU A 245 -26.01 12.04 12.06
C LEU A 245 -25.38 11.56 10.75
N LEU A 246 -25.76 12.18 9.63
CA LEU A 246 -25.16 11.91 8.32
C LEU A 246 -23.67 12.29 8.30
N GLN A 247 -23.29 13.41 8.90
CA GLN A 247 -21.89 13.83 9.03
C GLN A 247 -21.07 12.80 9.81
N LEU A 248 -21.51 12.43 11.02
CA LEU A 248 -20.83 11.44 11.85
C LEU A 248 -20.73 10.08 11.15
N ARG A 249 -21.84 9.59 10.57
CA ARG A 249 -21.88 8.30 9.91
C ARG A 249 -20.97 8.25 8.68
N SER A 250 -20.88 9.35 7.93
CA SER A 250 -20.01 9.45 6.77
C SER A 250 -18.54 9.44 7.18
N ALA A 251 -18.16 10.23 8.19
CA ALA A 251 -16.80 10.23 8.74
C ALA A 251 -16.41 8.85 9.32
N ILE A 252 -17.33 8.16 10.02
CA ILE A 252 -17.11 6.78 10.49
C ILE A 252 -16.89 5.83 9.31
N SER A 253 -17.68 5.97 8.23
CA SER A 253 -17.56 5.13 7.03
C SER A 253 -16.17 5.29 6.41
N HIS A 254 -15.78 6.54 6.14
CA HIS A 254 -14.49 6.90 5.59
C HIS A 254 -13.37 6.37 6.45
N LEU A 255 -13.31 6.72 7.75
CA LEU A 255 -12.27 6.22 8.65
C LEU A 255 -12.13 4.69 8.61
N ASN A 256 -13.26 3.98 8.55
CA ASN A 256 -13.25 2.53 8.57
C ASN A 256 -12.84 1.89 7.25
N GLU A 257 -12.67 2.64 6.16
CA GLU A 257 -11.99 2.17 4.94
C GLU A 257 -10.52 1.79 5.18
N VAL A 258 -10.02 1.86 6.42
CA VAL A 258 -8.81 1.13 6.84
C VAL A 258 -8.82 -0.35 6.40
N TRP A 259 -9.99 -1.01 6.37
CA TRP A 259 -10.09 -2.39 5.85
C TRP A 259 -9.71 -2.49 4.37
N ALA A 260 -9.99 -1.44 3.58
CA ALA A 260 -9.73 -1.38 2.16
C ALA A 260 -8.23 -1.16 1.88
N ILE A 261 -7.56 -0.35 2.70
CA ILE A 261 -6.09 -0.24 2.70
C ILE A 261 -5.44 -1.61 2.95
N GLU A 262 -5.98 -2.36 3.92
CA GLU A 262 -5.47 -3.68 4.31
C GLU A 262 -5.71 -4.75 3.26
N ALA A 263 -6.94 -4.81 2.72
CA ALA A 263 -7.28 -5.67 1.62
C ALA A 263 -6.42 -5.34 0.39
N GLY A 264 -6.24 -4.04 0.09
CA GLY A 264 -5.40 -3.53 -0.99
C GLY A 264 -3.95 -3.98 -0.88
N GLY A 265 -3.34 -3.85 0.30
CA GLY A 265 -1.99 -4.36 0.55
C GLY A 265 -1.86 -5.88 0.34
N VAL A 266 -2.85 -6.64 0.82
CA VAL A 266 -2.88 -8.11 0.68
C VAL A 266 -3.03 -8.53 -0.78
N MET A 267 -4.03 -8.00 -1.50
CA MET A 267 -4.30 -8.40 -2.89
C MET A 267 -3.13 -8.03 -3.80
N LEU A 268 -2.53 -6.85 -3.60
CA LEU A 268 -1.38 -6.37 -4.35
C LEU A 268 -0.25 -7.39 -4.25
N SER A 269 0.13 -7.79 -3.03
CA SER A 269 1.18 -8.79 -2.83
C SER A 269 0.79 -10.20 -3.30
N ALA A 270 -0.45 -10.63 -3.08
CA ALA A 270 -0.90 -11.99 -3.36
C ALA A 270 -0.96 -12.33 -4.86
N PHE A 271 -1.23 -11.35 -5.72
CA PHE A 271 -1.40 -11.57 -7.16
C PHE A 271 -0.27 -11.03 -8.04
N ALA A 272 0.78 -10.44 -7.43
CA ALA A 272 1.87 -9.80 -8.14
C ALA A 272 2.71 -10.72 -9.05
N ASP A 273 2.68 -12.03 -8.80
CA ASP A 273 3.38 -13.03 -9.62
C ASP A 273 2.44 -13.73 -10.62
N MET A 274 1.13 -13.48 -10.53
CA MET A 274 0.12 -14.03 -11.46
C MET A 274 -0.29 -13.01 -12.52
N LEU A 275 -0.41 -11.73 -12.12
CA LEU A 275 -0.91 -10.64 -12.95
C LEU A 275 0.24 -9.78 -13.51
N PRO A 276 0.04 -9.08 -14.65
CA PRO A 276 1.07 -8.27 -15.28
C PRO A 276 1.44 -7.04 -14.45
N TRP A 277 2.49 -6.30 -14.86
CA TRP A 277 2.97 -5.11 -14.15
C TRP A 277 1.87 -4.08 -13.87
N GLU A 278 0.95 -3.91 -14.82
CA GLU A 278 -0.16 -2.97 -14.75
C GLU A 278 -1.08 -3.27 -13.55
N TRP A 279 -1.15 -4.52 -13.07
CA TRP A 279 -1.83 -4.85 -11.83
C TRP A 279 -1.16 -4.20 -10.64
N ILE A 280 0.16 -4.37 -10.51
CA ILE A 280 0.93 -3.84 -9.38
C ILE A 280 0.78 -2.32 -9.33
N HIS A 281 0.89 -1.66 -10.48
CA HIS A 281 0.74 -0.21 -10.61
C HIS A 281 -0.67 0.27 -10.22
N ASN A 282 -1.71 -0.34 -10.78
CA ASN A 282 -3.11 0.01 -10.48
C ASN A 282 -3.49 -0.31 -9.03
N ALA A 283 -3.07 -1.47 -8.49
CA ALA A 283 -3.38 -1.89 -7.13
C ALA A 283 -2.66 -1.00 -6.09
N ALA A 284 -1.44 -0.54 -6.37
CA ALA A 284 -0.75 0.42 -5.52
C ALA A 284 -1.49 1.77 -5.50
N ARG A 285 -1.93 2.26 -6.66
CA ARG A 285 -2.74 3.47 -6.78
C ARG A 285 -4.05 3.34 -5.99
N TRP A 286 -4.79 2.26 -6.22
CA TRP A 286 -6.05 1.98 -5.51
C TRP A 286 -5.84 1.94 -3.99
N THR A 287 -4.82 1.22 -3.51
CA THR A 287 -4.52 1.15 -2.07
C THR A 287 -4.21 2.53 -1.47
N TYR A 288 -3.53 3.41 -2.22
CA TYR A 288 -3.29 4.78 -1.77
C TYR A 288 -4.56 5.61 -1.72
N ASP A 289 -5.45 5.48 -2.71
CA ASP A 289 -6.72 6.20 -2.77
C ASP A 289 -7.61 5.83 -1.57
N GLU A 290 -7.73 4.54 -1.24
CA GLU A 290 -8.42 4.07 -0.02
C GLU A 290 -7.82 4.67 1.26
N SER A 291 -6.49 4.86 1.28
CA SER A 291 -5.83 5.49 2.42
C SER A 291 -6.15 6.97 2.56
N ARG A 292 -6.41 7.66 1.45
CA ARG A 292 -6.86 9.05 1.46
C ARG A 292 -8.28 9.14 1.98
N HIS A 293 -9.18 8.28 1.52
CA HIS A 293 -10.56 8.25 2.00
C HIS A 293 -10.62 7.94 3.51
N CYS A 294 -9.85 6.95 3.96
CA CYS A 294 -9.64 6.68 5.38
C CYS A 294 -9.22 7.91 6.19
N ARG A 295 -8.26 8.67 5.66
CA ARG A 295 -7.77 9.89 6.30
C ARG A 295 -8.78 11.03 6.29
N MET A 296 -9.59 11.19 5.25
CA MET A 296 -10.68 12.18 5.21
C MET A 296 -11.58 12.00 6.44
N GLY A 297 -12.04 10.76 6.69
CA GLY A 297 -12.86 10.46 7.87
C GLY A 297 -12.15 10.72 9.19
N TYR A 298 -10.87 10.34 9.31
CA TYR A 298 -10.11 10.57 10.54
C TYR A 298 -9.92 12.06 10.84
N GLU A 299 -9.53 12.85 9.83
CA GLU A 299 -9.28 14.29 9.98
C GLU A 299 -10.58 15.04 10.32
N ARG A 300 -11.75 14.57 9.86
CA ARG A 300 -13.06 15.08 10.30
C ARG A 300 -13.25 14.94 11.81
N PHE A 301 -12.96 13.77 12.37
CA PHE A 301 -13.08 13.57 13.81
C PHE A 301 -12.16 14.46 14.62
N LEU A 302 -10.91 14.64 14.16
CA LEU A 302 -9.96 15.54 14.80
C LEU A 302 -10.44 17.00 14.74
N ALA A 303 -10.98 17.44 13.59
CA ALA A 303 -11.53 18.78 13.42
C ALA A 303 -12.74 19.05 14.34
N TRP A 304 -13.56 18.04 14.59
CA TRP A 304 -14.66 18.11 15.58
C TRP A 304 -14.19 17.93 17.03
N GLY A 305 -12.89 17.73 17.28
CA GLY A 305 -12.34 17.54 18.63
C GLY A 305 -12.83 16.26 19.31
N LEU A 306 -13.09 15.21 18.54
CA LEU A 306 -13.43 13.89 19.06
C LEU A 306 -12.15 13.09 19.33
N ASP A 307 -12.13 12.38 20.46
CA ASP A 307 -10.95 11.63 20.90
C ASP A 307 -10.91 10.29 20.15
N PRO A 308 -9.76 9.89 19.55
CA PRO A 308 -9.59 8.56 18.98
C PRO A 308 -10.16 7.42 19.84
N ALA A 309 -9.99 7.48 21.17
CA ALA A 309 -10.41 6.41 22.09
C ALA A 309 -11.94 6.20 22.13
N GLU A 310 -12.72 7.15 21.62
CA GLU A 310 -14.18 7.10 21.54
C GLU A 310 -14.68 6.65 20.15
N ILE A 311 -13.79 6.58 19.16
CA ILE A 311 -14.14 6.37 17.76
C ILE A 311 -13.98 4.89 17.41
N PRO A 312 -15.04 4.20 16.97
CA PRO A 312 -14.98 2.79 16.63
C PRO A 312 -14.16 2.53 15.37
N LEU A 313 -13.16 1.65 15.49
CA LEU A 313 -12.36 1.14 14.38
C LEU A 313 -12.60 -0.37 14.23
N GLY A 314 -13.39 -0.72 13.22
CA GLY A 314 -13.95 -2.05 12.98
C GLY A 314 -13.06 -2.99 12.18
N THR A 315 -13.40 -4.27 12.19
CA THR A 315 -12.70 -5.33 11.46
C THR A 315 -13.60 -6.17 10.55
N TYR A 316 -14.93 -6.05 10.63
CA TYR A 316 -15.84 -7.06 10.08
C TYR A 316 -15.66 -7.34 8.57
N ILE A 317 -15.33 -6.33 7.76
CA ILE A 317 -15.15 -6.55 6.32
C ILE A 317 -13.91 -7.39 6.05
N TYR A 318 -12.77 -7.02 6.66
CA TYR A 318 -11.55 -7.81 6.57
C TYR A 318 -11.77 -9.22 7.13
N ASP A 319 -12.34 -9.33 8.32
CA ASP A 319 -12.55 -10.61 9.00
C ASP A 319 -13.53 -11.53 8.25
N SER A 320 -14.50 -10.98 7.52
CA SER A 320 -15.46 -11.77 6.73
C SER A 320 -14.81 -12.55 5.58
N ALA A 321 -13.62 -12.13 5.12
CA ALA A 321 -12.83 -12.83 4.10
C ALA A 321 -11.64 -13.61 4.73
N SER A 322 -11.55 -13.70 6.06
CA SER A 322 -10.50 -14.46 6.73
C SER A 322 -10.61 -15.96 6.40
N GLY A 323 -9.48 -16.60 6.08
CA GLY A 323 -9.44 -18.01 5.68
C GLY A 323 -9.96 -18.33 4.27
N GLU A 324 -10.55 -17.37 3.56
CA GLU A 324 -11.00 -17.51 2.17
C GLU A 324 -9.85 -17.22 1.17
N ASP A 325 -10.00 -17.67 -0.08
CA ASP A 325 -9.07 -17.35 -1.17
C ASP A 325 -8.88 -15.82 -1.27
N PRO A 326 -7.64 -15.31 -1.44
CA PRO A 326 -7.37 -13.88 -1.60
C PRO A 326 -8.23 -13.17 -2.66
N ILE A 327 -8.79 -13.89 -3.65
CA ILE A 327 -9.66 -13.29 -4.67
C ILE A 327 -10.87 -12.60 -4.05
N TYR A 328 -11.36 -13.09 -2.90
CA TYR A 328 -12.47 -12.48 -2.20
C TYR A 328 -12.10 -11.15 -1.53
N ARG A 329 -10.82 -10.85 -1.27
CA ARG A 329 -10.40 -9.51 -0.80
C ARG A 329 -10.48 -8.48 -1.93
N LEU A 330 -10.03 -8.85 -3.14
CA LEU A 330 -10.26 -8.05 -4.35
C LEU A 330 -11.77 -7.91 -4.64
N GLY A 331 -12.52 -9.00 -4.47
CA GLY A 331 -13.98 -9.00 -4.58
C GLY A 331 -14.68 -8.07 -3.58
N MET A 332 -14.20 -7.99 -2.33
CA MET A 332 -14.76 -7.08 -1.31
C MET A 332 -14.60 -5.62 -1.71
N LEU A 333 -13.43 -5.22 -2.21
CA LEU A 333 -13.21 -3.87 -2.74
C LEU A 333 -14.24 -3.59 -3.85
N TYR A 334 -14.29 -4.43 -4.89
CA TYR A 334 -15.27 -4.26 -5.98
C TYR A 334 -16.75 -4.24 -5.50
N PHE A 335 -17.10 -5.05 -4.51
CA PHE A 335 -18.45 -5.11 -3.94
C PHE A 335 -18.85 -3.82 -3.24
N PHE A 336 -17.99 -3.27 -2.37
CA PHE A 336 -18.30 -2.06 -1.61
C PHE A 336 -18.28 -0.78 -2.47
N GLU A 337 -17.37 -0.72 -3.44
CA GLU A 337 -17.29 0.34 -4.46
C GLU A 337 -18.60 0.51 -5.21
N THR A 338 -19.10 -0.59 -5.78
CA THR A 338 -20.32 -0.57 -6.61
C THR A 338 -21.59 -0.31 -5.80
N LYS A 339 -21.56 -0.52 -4.47
CA LYS A 339 -22.73 -0.35 -3.60
C LYS A 339 -22.98 1.11 -3.22
N ASN A 340 -21.92 1.91 -3.03
CA ASN A 340 -22.03 3.21 -2.37
C ASN A 340 -21.85 4.43 -3.29
N ILE A 341 -21.28 4.26 -4.49
CA ILE A 341 -20.94 5.37 -5.41
C ILE A 341 -22.11 6.30 -5.73
N ARG A 342 -23.34 5.77 -5.81
CA ARG A 342 -24.55 6.55 -6.18
C ARG A 342 -24.93 7.62 -5.16
N TYR A 343 -24.51 7.46 -3.91
CA TYR A 343 -24.89 8.39 -2.84
C TYR A 343 -23.90 9.55 -2.65
N LYS A 344 -22.68 9.46 -3.21
CA LYS A 344 -21.62 10.44 -2.96
C LYS A 344 -22.01 11.84 -3.45
N LEU A 345 -22.54 11.95 -4.68
CA LEU A 345 -23.01 13.23 -5.24
C LEU A 345 -24.16 13.85 -4.42
N THR A 346 -25.15 13.04 -4.02
CA THR A 346 -26.25 13.52 -3.16
C THR A 346 -25.73 13.97 -1.79
N ARG A 347 -24.76 13.25 -1.20
CA ARG A 347 -24.15 13.61 0.08
C ARG A 347 -23.34 14.90 -0.02
N ALA A 348 -22.59 15.10 -1.10
CA ALA A 348 -21.88 16.37 -1.34
C ALA A 348 -22.86 17.56 -1.34
N GLN A 349 -23.99 17.43 -2.05
CA GLN A 349 -25.05 18.46 -2.06
C GLN A 349 -25.66 18.70 -0.66
N LEU A 350 -25.85 17.64 0.13
CA LEU A 350 -26.34 17.77 1.51
C LEU A 350 -25.31 18.47 2.40
N PHE A 351 -24.03 18.12 2.31
CA PHE A 351 -22.97 18.78 3.08
C PHE A 351 -22.80 20.24 2.70
N HIS A 352 -22.93 20.58 1.42
CA HIS A 352 -23.03 21.95 0.96
C HIS A 352 -24.17 22.71 1.67
N ALA A 353 -25.37 22.12 1.69
CA ALA A 353 -26.54 22.71 2.34
C ALA A 353 -26.37 22.85 3.87
N TYR A 354 -25.55 22.01 4.49
CA TYR A 354 -25.21 22.11 5.92
C TYR A 354 -24.13 23.17 6.21
N GLY A 355 -23.49 23.73 5.19
CA GLY A 355 -22.32 24.61 5.34
C GLY A 355 -21.02 23.85 5.66
N ASP A 356 -20.98 22.54 5.44
CA ASP A 356 -19.83 21.69 5.70
C ASP A 356 -18.95 21.53 4.45
N GLY A 357 -18.24 22.61 4.09
CA GLY A 357 -17.48 22.68 2.85
C GLY A 357 -16.36 21.65 2.73
N LEU A 358 -15.78 21.18 3.86
CA LEU A 358 -14.74 20.15 3.82
C LEU A 358 -15.34 18.75 3.56
N SER A 359 -16.49 18.40 4.13
CA SER A 359 -17.14 17.12 3.79
C SER A 359 -17.76 17.13 2.39
N GLU A 360 -18.22 18.28 1.89
CA GLU A 360 -18.56 18.46 0.48
C GLU A 360 -17.36 18.17 -0.43
N HIS A 361 -16.22 18.83 -0.16
CA HIS A 361 -14.98 18.64 -0.90
C HIS A 361 -14.50 17.18 -0.89
N ASP A 362 -14.47 16.55 0.28
CA ASP A 362 -14.02 15.16 0.42
C ASP A 362 -14.90 14.20 -0.38
N MET A 363 -16.24 14.37 -0.34
CA MET A 363 -17.17 13.54 -1.11
C MET A 363 -17.03 13.71 -2.63
N ASP A 364 -16.66 14.91 -3.10
CA ASP A 364 -16.46 15.19 -4.53
C ASP A 364 -15.21 14.50 -5.08
N PHE A 365 -14.09 14.58 -4.35
CA PHE A 365 -12.85 13.90 -4.73
C PHE A 365 -12.98 12.38 -4.64
N ASP A 366 -13.55 11.88 -3.56
CA ASP A 366 -13.84 10.47 -3.36
C ASP A 366 -14.71 9.92 -4.50
N TRP A 367 -15.78 10.62 -4.90
CA TRP A 367 -16.62 10.21 -6.04
C TRP A 367 -15.83 10.03 -7.35
N ALA A 368 -14.82 10.87 -7.60
CA ALA A 368 -13.96 10.75 -8.77
C ALA A 368 -13.09 9.48 -8.71
N ASP A 369 -12.58 9.15 -7.53
CA ASP A 369 -11.77 7.95 -7.28
C ASP A 369 -12.60 6.66 -7.41
N GLU A 370 -13.79 6.58 -6.81
CA GLU A 370 -14.66 5.37 -6.86
C GLU A 370 -15.03 4.97 -8.31
N THR A 371 -15.09 5.94 -9.22
CA THR A 371 -15.36 5.67 -10.64
C THR A 371 -14.23 4.85 -11.27
N ILE A 372 -12.99 5.13 -10.89
CA ILE A 372 -11.80 4.39 -11.32
C ILE A 372 -11.76 3.03 -10.63
N HIS A 373 -12.04 2.98 -9.32
CA HIS A 373 -12.02 1.76 -8.51
C HIS A 373 -13.01 0.70 -9.01
N ALA A 374 -14.24 1.09 -9.36
CA ALA A 374 -15.21 0.18 -9.97
C ALA A 374 -14.69 -0.43 -11.29
N GLY A 375 -13.95 0.35 -12.08
CA GLY A 375 -13.26 -0.10 -13.28
C GLY A 375 -12.15 -1.10 -12.96
N TYR A 376 -11.29 -0.79 -11.98
CA TYR A 376 -10.21 -1.67 -11.53
C TYR A 376 -10.74 -3.02 -11.03
N GLY A 377 -11.73 -3.02 -10.13
CA GLY A 377 -12.29 -4.25 -9.57
C GLY A 377 -12.82 -5.19 -10.65
N LYS A 378 -13.60 -4.65 -11.59
CA LYS A 378 -14.14 -5.45 -12.70
C LYS A 378 -13.06 -5.97 -13.64
N HIS A 379 -12.09 -5.13 -14.01
CA HIS A 379 -11.02 -5.54 -14.92
C HIS A 379 -10.15 -6.62 -14.30
N TRP A 380 -9.65 -6.41 -13.09
CA TRP A 380 -8.68 -7.31 -12.49
C TRP A 380 -9.27 -8.63 -11.99
N LEU A 381 -10.54 -8.66 -11.59
CA LEU A 381 -11.22 -9.94 -11.34
C LEU A 381 -11.30 -10.78 -12.61
N LYS A 382 -11.60 -10.18 -13.77
CA LYS A 382 -11.64 -10.90 -15.05
C LYS A 382 -10.28 -11.43 -15.47
N GLU A 383 -9.24 -10.61 -15.38
CA GLU A 383 -7.88 -11.02 -15.71
C GLU A 383 -7.38 -12.14 -14.79
N LEU A 384 -7.65 -12.04 -13.47
CA LEU A 384 -7.25 -13.06 -12.51
C LEU A 384 -7.94 -14.40 -12.79
N LEU A 385 -9.25 -14.39 -13.05
CA LEU A 385 -10.00 -15.59 -13.44
C LEU A 385 -9.43 -16.20 -14.73
N ALA A 386 -9.16 -15.36 -15.74
CA ALA A 386 -8.59 -15.82 -17.01
C ALA A 386 -7.23 -16.50 -16.83
N VAL A 387 -6.31 -15.91 -16.05
CA VAL A 387 -4.98 -16.47 -15.77
C VAL A 387 -5.08 -17.79 -14.97
N ARG A 388 -6.11 -17.94 -14.14
CA ARG A 388 -6.40 -19.19 -13.42
C ARG A 388 -7.07 -20.26 -14.29
N GLY A 389 -7.41 -19.97 -15.54
CA GLY A 389 -8.16 -20.88 -16.42
C GLY A 389 -9.64 -21.01 -16.07
N GLU A 390 -10.17 -20.05 -15.31
CA GLU A 390 -11.59 -19.94 -14.94
C GLU A 390 -12.35 -19.03 -15.92
N ASP A 391 -13.69 -19.05 -15.90
CA ASP A 391 -14.50 -18.18 -16.75
C ASP A 391 -14.45 -16.72 -16.24
N PRO A 392 -13.90 -15.76 -17.03
CA PRO A 392 -13.87 -14.36 -16.63
C PRO A 392 -15.25 -13.75 -16.37
N SER A 393 -16.32 -14.32 -16.93
CA SER A 393 -17.70 -13.87 -16.68
C SER A 393 -18.17 -14.15 -15.24
N ALA A 394 -17.50 -15.07 -14.52
CA ALA A 394 -17.81 -15.43 -13.14
C ALA A 394 -17.43 -14.36 -12.11
N TYR A 395 -16.85 -13.22 -12.52
CA TYR A 395 -16.52 -12.11 -11.61
C TYR A 395 -17.73 -11.59 -10.80
N GLU A 396 -18.96 -11.67 -11.34
CA GLU A 396 -20.18 -11.33 -10.58
C GLU A 396 -20.48 -12.38 -9.50
N GLN A 397 -20.17 -13.66 -9.71
CA GLN A 397 -20.33 -14.71 -8.69
C GLN A 397 -19.37 -14.47 -7.52
N VAL A 398 -18.14 -14.01 -7.81
CA VAL A 398 -17.19 -13.57 -6.77
C VAL A 398 -17.79 -12.42 -5.95
N ARG A 399 -18.38 -11.43 -6.61
CA ARG A 399 -19.06 -10.29 -5.96
C ARG A 399 -20.25 -10.73 -5.11
N GLU A 400 -21.09 -11.64 -5.61
CA GLU A 400 -22.22 -12.21 -4.87
C GLU A 400 -21.77 -12.98 -3.62
N ARG A 401 -20.71 -13.79 -3.77
CA ARG A 401 -20.08 -14.50 -2.64
C ARG A 401 -19.54 -13.54 -1.59
N CYS A 402 -18.94 -12.41 -1.98
CA CYS A 402 -18.51 -11.38 -1.04
C CYS A 402 -19.68 -10.81 -0.23
N GLY A 403 -20.81 -10.51 -0.90
CA GLY A 403 -22.03 -10.09 -0.21
C GLY A 403 -22.54 -11.12 0.80
N LYS A 404 -22.47 -12.42 0.45
CA LYS A 404 -22.81 -13.52 1.36
C LYS A 404 -21.86 -13.62 2.54
N LEU A 405 -20.55 -13.53 2.32
CA LEU A 405 -19.54 -13.58 3.38
C LEU A 405 -19.76 -12.46 4.42
N VAL A 406 -20.00 -11.24 3.95
CA VAL A 406 -20.34 -10.10 4.83
C VAL A 406 -21.63 -10.37 5.60
N SER A 407 -22.69 -10.80 4.91
CA SER A 407 -23.99 -11.08 5.54
C SER A 407 -23.91 -12.19 6.58
N ASP A 408 -23.23 -13.28 6.26
CA ASP A 408 -23.03 -14.43 7.16
C ASP A 408 -22.22 -13.97 8.39
N TYR A 409 -21.16 -13.16 8.21
CA TYR A 409 -20.35 -12.63 9.31
C TYR A 409 -21.11 -11.63 10.19
N VAL A 410 -21.87 -10.70 9.60
CA VAL A 410 -22.75 -9.77 10.33
C VAL A 410 -23.81 -10.53 11.13
N GLY A 411 -24.35 -11.63 10.59
CA GLY A 411 -25.30 -12.50 11.29
C GLY A 411 -24.75 -13.17 12.55
N THR A 412 -23.43 -13.13 12.78
CA THR A 412 -22.80 -13.62 14.02
C THR A 412 -22.69 -12.56 15.12
N ALA A 413 -23.20 -11.35 14.91
CA ALA A 413 -23.22 -10.30 15.93
C ALA A 413 -24.03 -10.75 17.16
N THR A 414 -23.40 -10.65 18.32
CA THR A 414 -24.04 -10.96 19.60
C THR A 414 -24.90 -9.81 20.10
N ALA A 415 -25.87 -10.09 20.97
CA ALA A 415 -26.69 -9.04 21.59
C ALA A 415 -25.84 -8.01 22.35
N ASP A 416 -24.75 -8.46 23.00
CA ASP A 416 -23.82 -7.61 23.73
C ASP A 416 -23.06 -6.68 22.77
N GLU A 417 -22.54 -7.20 21.64
CA GLU A 417 -21.87 -6.37 20.63
C GLU A 417 -22.82 -5.32 20.03
N VAL A 418 -24.08 -5.69 19.77
CA VAL A 418 -25.11 -4.76 19.28
C VAL A 418 -25.40 -3.67 20.32
N ALA A 419 -25.53 -4.03 21.59
CA ALA A 419 -25.75 -3.07 22.67
C ALA A 419 -24.55 -2.13 22.86
N ASP A 420 -23.33 -2.67 22.80
CA ASP A 420 -22.10 -1.89 22.96
C ASP A 420 -21.89 -0.90 21.81
N ILE A 421 -22.06 -1.32 20.55
CA ILE A 421 -21.87 -0.38 19.43
C ILE A 421 -22.94 0.72 19.42
N LYS A 422 -24.18 0.42 19.85
CA LYS A 422 -25.22 1.43 20.06
C LYS A 422 -24.86 2.42 21.15
N ARG A 423 -24.29 1.94 22.27
CA ARG A 423 -23.81 2.80 23.36
C ARG A 423 -22.67 3.72 22.90
N VAL A 424 -21.70 3.18 22.15
CA VAL A 424 -20.57 3.96 21.59
C VAL A 424 -21.07 5.02 20.60
N ALA A 425 -21.94 4.64 19.66
CA ALA A 425 -22.54 5.58 18.71
C ALA A 425 -23.36 6.66 19.42
N GLY A 426 -24.17 6.29 20.43
CA GLY A 426 -24.93 7.25 21.24
C GLY A 426 -24.03 8.28 21.92
N ALA A 427 -22.92 7.84 22.53
CA ALA A 427 -21.95 8.74 23.16
C ALA A 427 -21.31 9.71 22.16
N LEU A 428 -20.95 9.24 20.97
CA LEU A 428 -20.43 10.09 19.88
C LEU A 428 -21.45 11.11 19.42
N ILE A 429 -22.71 10.70 19.24
CA ILE A 429 -23.82 11.57 18.83
C ILE A 429 -24.07 12.66 19.89
N GLU A 430 -24.13 12.29 21.17
CA GLU A 430 -24.29 13.25 22.27
C GLU A 430 -23.13 14.25 22.35
N LYS A 431 -21.89 13.78 22.12
CA LYS A 431 -20.71 14.64 22.14
C LYS A 431 -20.68 15.60 20.95
N ALA A 432 -21.06 15.14 19.76
CA ALA A 432 -21.21 16.00 18.60
C ALA A 432 -22.33 17.04 18.82
N ALA A 433 -23.47 16.64 19.40
CA ALA A 433 -24.58 17.54 19.69
C ALA A 433 -24.20 18.67 20.65
N ARG A 434 -23.29 18.41 21.59
CA ARG A 434 -22.77 19.44 22.51
C ARG A 434 -21.80 20.44 21.85
N ARG A 435 -21.33 20.13 20.65
CA ARG A 435 -20.32 20.90 19.90
C ARG A 435 -20.90 21.62 18.68
N ALA A 436 -22.00 21.12 18.13
CA ALA A 436 -22.84 21.79 17.14
C ALA A 436 -23.58 22.97 17.78
#